data_AF-A0A8K0P1U8-F1
#
_entry.id   AF-A0A8K0P1U8-F1
#
_cell.length_a   1.000
_cell.length_b   1.000
_cell.length_c   1.000
_cell.angle_alpha   90.00
_cell.angle_beta   90.00
_cell.angle_gamma   90.00
#
_symmetry.space_group_name_H-M   'P 1'
#
loop_
_entity.id
_entity.type
_entity.pdbx_description
1 polymer ?
#
loop_
_entity_poly.entity_id
_entity_poly.type
_entity_poly.pdbx_seq_one_letter_code
_entity_poly.pdbx_strand_id
1 'polypeptide(L)'
;MVDSGSQVSAISSAAVRRLNLPVSPCHGSLFGLSQTPLRRPEGCVVLSLSPLHSSSPVLNTKAVVLPHLTYKLPPVPLPSFIRSSVSHIYMADPEFDKPDSVDLILGVDLLPKIFLGEGGGRKAFEDCNLVLLDSIFGWILMGSIVDSFLGVPPCEASLCVVEELPLVTRTDSNIVLSWLNTPAYKLKIFVANRVSMINDYFPCSIRHYINSVQDPADCASRGIFPRQLPDTTLFWKEPDFLELSEDQWPVENVWKLNLSLLPELKPVNSMMGLVQQENFLIWMDRFSSYVKLVRSFAYVLRFIASIKGEPRQNNFVISGFKL
;
A
#
# COMPACT_ATOMS: atom_id res chain seq x y z
N MET A 1 -8.38 20.65 -3.08
CA MET A 1 -8.10 19.55 -4.03
C MET A 1 -7.78 18.28 -3.24
N VAL A 2 -8.29 17.16 -3.69
CA VAL A 2 -8.02 15.83 -3.13
C VAL A 2 -7.08 15.12 -4.10
N ASP A 3 -5.90 14.70 -3.64
CA ASP A 3 -4.81 14.25 -4.53
C ASP A 3 -4.25 12.90 -4.07
N SER A 4 -4.45 11.86 -4.89
CA SER A 4 -3.92 10.51 -4.65
C SER A 4 -2.42 10.39 -4.89
N GLY A 5 -1.82 11.31 -5.65
CA GLY A 5 -0.39 11.36 -5.90
C GLY A 5 0.40 12.02 -4.75
N SER A 6 -0.28 12.74 -3.85
CA SER A 6 0.38 13.42 -2.74
C SER A 6 0.44 12.56 -1.49
N GLN A 7 1.66 12.24 -1.02
CA GLN A 7 1.87 11.52 0.25
C GLN A 7 1.59 12.39 1.49
N VAL A 8 1.52 13.72 1.32
CA VAL A 8 1.32 14.68 2.41
C VAL A 8 0.26 15.71 2.02
N SER A 9 -0.44 16.24 3.02
CA SER A 9 -1.28 17.42 2.79
C SER A 9 -0.42 18.68 2.68
N ALA A 10 -0.84 19.63 1.85
CA ALA A 10 -0.14 20.89 1.64
C ALA A 10 -1.12 22.06 1.55
N ILE A 11 -0.75 23.22 2.09
CA ILE A 11 -1.57 24.44 2.11
C ILE A 11 -0.77 25.61 1.53
N SER A 12 -1.44 26.49 0.80
CA SER A 12 -0.81 27.67 0.20
C SER A 12 -0.46 28.69 1.28
N SER A 13 0.68 29.38 1.14
CA SER A 13 1.05 30.48 2.05
C SER A 13 0.02 31.61 2.02
N ALA A 14 -0.67 31.81 0.89
CA ALA A 14 -1.75 32.76 0.76
C ALA A 14 -2.95 32.39 1.66
N ALA A 15 -3.36 31.12 1.64
CA ALA A 15 -4.44 30.62 2.49
C ALA A 15 -4.10 30.70 3.98
N VAL A 16 -2.86 30.34 4.35
CA VAL A 16 -2.38 30.46 5.74
C VAL A 16 -2.50 31.90 6.25
N ARG A 17 -2.08 32.88 5.45
CA ARG A 17 -2.22 34.31 5.80
C ARG A 17 -3.68 34.75 5.86
N ARG A 18 -4.49 34.35 4.87
CA ARG A 18 -5.91 34.71 4.79
C ARG A 18 -6.73 34.15 5.95
N LEU A 19 -6.42 32.94 6.40
CA LEU A 19 -7.06 32.25 7.52
C LEU A 19 -6.40 32.55 8.87
N ASN A 20 -5.31 33.32 8.89
CA ASN A 20 -4.52 33.66 10.08
C ASN A 20 -4.11 32.41 10.90
N LEU A 21 -3.61 31.37 10.22
CA LEU A 21 -3.29 30.09 10.85
C LEU A 21 -1.90 30.12 11.54
N PRO A 22 -1.77 29.52 12.74
CA PRO A 22 -0.49 29.45 13.43
C PRO A 22 0.46 28.47 12.73
N VAL A 23 1.61 28.99 12.27
CA VAL A 23 2.63 28.20 11.59
C VAL A 23 3.68 27.71 12.59
N SER A 24 4.00 26.42 12.51
CA SER A 24 5.06 25.78 13.30
C SER A 24 6.24 25.37 12.40
N PRO A 25 7.47 25.26 12.95
CA PRO A 25 8.60 24.72 12.20
C PRO A 25 8.31 23.30 11.70
N CYS A 26 8.71 23.00 10.45
CA CYS A 26 8.55 21.66 9.90
C CYS A 26 9.90 20.98 9.72
N HIS A 27 10.04 19.79 10.32
CA HIS A 27 11.22 18.94 10.18
C HIS A 27 10.93 17.84 9.16
N GLY A 28 11.55 17.93 7.99
CA GLY A 28 11.40 16.97 6.90
C GLY A 28 11.84 17.56 5.57
N SER A 29 12.42 16.75 4.70
CA SER A 29 12.67 17.13 3.31
C SER A 29 11.47 16.68 2.48
N LEU A 30 10.80 17.63 1.83
CA LEU A 30 9.79 17.31 0.83
C LEU A 30 10.45 17.12 -0.53
N PHE A 31 10.02 16.10 -1.24
CA PHE A 31 10.51 15.79 -2.58
C PHE A 31 9.35 15.86 -3.55
N GLY A 32 9.55 16.54 -4.69
CA GLY A 32 8.62 16.45 -5.81
C GLY A 32 8.76 15.11 -6.55
N LEU A 33 7.90 14.89 -7.54
CA LEU A 33 7.93 13.68 -8.39
C LEU A 33 9.32 13.42 -9.02
N SER A 34 10.04 14.47 -9.41
CA SER A 34 11.42 14.38 -9.95
C SER A 34 12.49 14.10 -8.90
N GLN A 35 12.13 13.74 -7.67
CA GLN A 35 13.00 13.61 -6.48
C GLN A 35 13.84 14.86 -6.19
N THR A 36 13.46 16.00 -6.77
CA THR A 36 14.07 17.29 -6.48
C THR A 36 13.57 17.77 -5.13
N PRO A 37 14.45 18.07 -4.17
CA PRO A 37 14.03 18.62 -2.88
C PRO A 37 13.33 19.96 -3.11
N LEU A 38 12.12 20.09 -2.57
CA LEU A 38 11.38 21.35 -2.58
C LEU A 38 12.17 22.38 -1.77
N ARG A 39 12.45 23.53 -2.39
CA ARG A 39 13.52 24.44 -1.96
C ARG A 39 13.33 25.15 -0.62
N ARG A 40 12.23 24.91 0.12
CA ARG A 40 12.06 25.05 1.58
C ARG A 40 10.56 25.14 1.89
N PRO A 41 9.97 24.19 2.62
CA PRO A 41 8.65 24.43 3.20
C PRO A 41 8.71 25.62 4.17
N GLU A 42 7.73 26.52 4.10
CA GLU A 42 7.68 27.72 4.97
C GLU A 42 7.30 27.39 6.42
N GLY A 43 6.82 26.17 6.65
CA GLY A 43 6.45 25.64 7.95
C GLY A 43 5.38 24.56 7.80
N CYS A 44 4.74 24.23 8.90
CA CYS A 44 3.62 23.29 8.94
C CYS A 44 2.50 23.84 9.82
N VAL A 45 1.26 23.58 9.43
CA VAL A 45 0.05 23.94 10.16
C VAL A 45 -0.75 22.68 10.48
N VAL A 46 -1.45 22.69 11.62
CA VAL A 46 -2.43 21.67 11.94
C VAL A 46 -3.80 22.22 11.57
N LEU A 47 -4.55 21.44 10.79
CA LEU A 47 -5.85 21.81 10.26
C LEU A 47 -6.93 20.88 10.81
N SER A 48 -8.09 21.45 11.09
CA SER A 48 -9.34 20.74 11.35
C SER A 48 -10.34 21.15 10.28
N LEU A 49 -10.75 20.21 9.45
CA LEU A 49 -11.60 20.40 8.29
C LEU A 49 -12.97 19.80 8.57
N SER A 50 -14.04 20.54 8.25
CA SER A 50 -15.41 20.06 8.35
C SER A 50 -16.20 20.46 7.10
N PRO A 51 -17.33 19.80 6.81
CA PRO A 51 -18.22 20.21 5.72
C PRO A 51 -18.72 21.64 5.92
N LEU A 52 -18.97 22.36 4.81
CA LEU A 52 -19.41 23.77 4.87
C LEU A 52 -20.72 23.96 5.66
N HIS A 53 -21.62 22.97 5.60
CA HIS A 53 -22.93 23.01 6.23
C HIS A 53 -23.10 22.02 7.40
N SER A 54 -21.99 21.45 7.89
CA SER A 54 -22.01 20.53 9.02
C SER A 54 -20.75 20.65 9.86
N SER A 55 -20.88 20.55 11.18
CA SER A 55 -19.74 20.50 12.10
C SER A 55 -19.13 19.09 12.22
N SER A 56 -19.69 18.09 11.53
CA SER A 56 -19.26 16.69 11.58
C SER A 56 -19.43 16.01 10.20
N PRO A 57 -18.52 15.09 9.80
CA PRO A 57 -17.30 14.67 10.51
C PRO A 57 -16.18 15.72 10.43
N VAL A 58 -15.26 15.69 11.40
CA VAL A 58 -14.07 16.56 11.41
C VAL A 58 -12.84 15.75 11.02
N LEU A 59 -12.13 16.19 9.97
CA LEU A 59 -10.85 15.63 9.56
C LEU A 59 -9.71 16.48 10.09
N ASN A 60 -8.80 15.84 10.83
CA ASN A 60 -7.58 16.49 11.30
C ASN A 60 -6.40 16.08 10.44
N THR A 61 -5.59 17.05 10.01
CA THR A 61 -4.39 16.78 9.22
C THR A 61 -3.30 17.82 9.49
N LYS A 62 -2.05 17.42 9.30
CA LYS A 62 -0.91 18.34 9.29
C LYS A 62 -0.59 18.66 7.84
N ALA A 63 -0.66 19.94 7.48
CA ALA A 63 -0.36 20.40 6.13
C ALA A 63 0.96 21.15 6.11
N VAL A 64 1.76 20.89 5.08
CA VAL A 64 3.00 21.63 4.83
C VAL A 64 2.68 22.94 4.11
N VAL A 65 3.27 24.04 4.55
CA VAL A 65 3.06 25.37 3.95
C VAL A 65 3.99 25.54 2.76
N LEU A 66 3.41 25.79 1.58
CA LEU A 66 4.12 26.02 0.34
C LEU A 66 3.68 27.34 -0.31
N PRO A 67 4.59 28.10 -0.96
CA PRO A 67 4.24 29.38 -1.57
C PRO A 67 3.25 29.23 -2.72
N HIS A 68 3.38 28.16 -3.49
CA HIS A 68 2.52 27.81 -4.62
C HIS A 68 2.28 26.30 -4.63
N LEU A 69 1.02 25.90 -4.78
CA LEU A 69 0.63 24.49 -4.84
C LEU A 69 0.51 24.02 -6.29
N THR A 70 -0.42 24.58 -7.05
CA THR A 70 -0.69 24.22 -8.45
C THR A 70 -1.05 25.47 -9.26
N TYR A 71 -1.20 25.30 -10.57
CA TYR A 71 -1.93 26.24 -11.42
C TYR A 71 -3.42 26.29 -11.04
N LYS A 72 -4.14 27.23 -11.66
CA LYS A 72 -5.59 27.33 -11.49
C LYS A 72 -6.28 26.07 -11.98
N LEU A 73 -7.28 25.61 -11.24
CA LEU A 73 -8.12 24.49 -11.60
C LEU A 73 -9.60 24.89 -11.51
N PRO A 74 -10.42 24.53 -12.52
CA PRO A 74 -9.99 24.14 -13.86
C PRO A 74 -9.16 25.25 -14.53
N PRO A 75 -8.23 24.96 -15.45
CA PRO A 75 -7.41 26.01 -16.09
C PRO A 75 -8.22 26.94 -17.00
N VAL A 76 -9.36 26.46 -17.52
CA VAL A 76 -10.36 27.23 -18.27
C VAL A 76 -11.75 27.00 -17.68
N PRO A 77 -12.69 27.94 -17.81
CA PRO A 77 -14.06 27.73 -17.34
C PRO A 77 -14.69 26.50 -17.97
N LEU A 78 -15.41 25.70 -17.18
CA LEU A 78 -16.13 24.55 -17.70
C LEU A 78 -17.37 25.00 -18.51
N PRO A 79 -17.77 24.24 -19.54
CA PRO A 79 -19.01 24.47 -20.24
C PRO A 79 -20.23 24.57 -19.31
N SER A 80 -21.11 25.54 -19.58
CA SER A 80 -22.28 25.85 -18.73
C SER A 80 -23.29 24.70 -18.61
N PHE A 81 -23.32 23.79 -19.58
CA PHE A 81 -24.17 22.61 -19.52
C PHE A 81 -23.81 21.71 -18.33
N ILE A 82 -22.53 21.58 -17.98
CA ILE A 82 -22.07 20.76 -16.85
C ILE A 82 -22.66 21.30 -15.55
N ARG A 83 -22.57 22.62 -15.35
CA ARG A 83 -23.15 23.30 -14.19
C ARG A 83 -24.66 23.13 -14.12
N SER A 84 -25.35 23.22 -15.27
CA SER A 84 -26.79 23.00 -15.36
C SER A 84 -27.16 21.58 -14.95
N SER A 85 -26.41 20.57 -15.41
CA SER A 85 -26.64 19.15 -15.11
C SER A 85 -26.49 18.82 -13.62
N VAL A 86 -25.66 19.56 -12.88
CA VAL A 86 -25.43 19.32 -11.44
C VAL A 86 -26.08 20.37 -10.53
N SER A 87 -26.98 21.20 -11.06
CA SER A 87 -27.64 22.28 -10.32
C SER A 87 -28.45 21.82 -9.09
N HIS A 88 -28.88 20.56 -9.09
CA HIS A 88 -29.61 19.91 -8.01
C HIS A 88 -28.70 19.17 -7.01
N ILE A 89 -27.38 19.17 -7.26
CA ILE A 89 -26.39 18.44 -6.50
C ILE A 89 -25.63 19.41 -5.61
N TYR A 90 -25.42 19.01 -4.36
CA TYR A 90 -24.59 19.75 -3.43
C TYR A 90 -23.11 19.48 -3.70
N MET A 91 -22.43 20.43 -4.34
CA MET A 91 -21.02 20.33 -4.70
C MET A 91 -20.11 20.69 -3.53
N ALA A 92 -18.97 19.99 -3.41
CA ALA A 92 -17.95 20.28 -2.40
C ALA A 92 -17.29 21.65 -2.62
N ASP A 93 -17.18 22.07 -3.88
CA ASP A 93 -16.75 23.39 -4.29
C ASP A 93 -17.89 24.06 -5.08
N PRO A 94 -18.54 25.10 -4.55
CA PRO A 94 -19.60 25.82 -5.25
C PRO A 94 -19.13 26.52 -6.53
N GLU A 95 -17.83 26.78 -6.69
CA GLU A 95 -17.24 27.45 -7.85
C GLU A 95 -16.37 26.50 -8.70
N PHE A 96 -16.61 25.19 -8.61
CA PHE A 96 -15.87 24.14 -9.32
C PHE A 96 -15.72 24.35 -10.84
N ASP A 97 -16.61 25.13 -11.45
CA ASP A 97 -16.65 25.41 -12.89
C ASP A 97 -15.78 26.60 -13.32
N LYS A 98 -15.20 27.35 -12.38
CA LYS A 98 -14.43 28.57 -12.65
C LYS A 98 -12.94 28.39 -12.34
N PRO A 99 -12.03 28.96 -13.13
CA PRO A 99 -10.60 28.89 -12.83
C PRO A 99 -10.20 29.61 -11.54
N ASP A 100 -9.81 28.83 -10.54
CA ASP A 100 -9.32 29.36 -9.27
C ASP A 100 -8.06 28.65 -8.74
N SER A 101 -7.32 29.31 -7.86
CA SER A 101 -6.12 28.75 -7.24
C SER A 101 -6.48 27.70 -6.19
N VAL A 102 -5.76 26.57 -6.19
CA VAL A 102 -5.87 25.58 -5.12
C VAL A 102 -5.15 26.06 -3.88
N ASP A 103 -5.90 26.14 -2.78
CA ASP A 103 -5.37 26.58 -1.48
C ASP A 103 -4.98 25.43 -0.55
N LEU A 104 -5.58 24.25 -0.75
CA LEU A 104 -5.34 23.07 0.08
C LEU A 104 -5.33 21.82 -0.79
N ILE A 105 -4.26 21.04 -0.67
CA ILE A 105 -4.13 19.68 -1.19
C ILE A 105 -4.24 18.72 -0.01
N LEU A 106 -5.16 17.77 -0.11
CA LEU A 106 -5.33 16.69 0.85
C LEU A 106 -4.60 15.45 0.34
N GLY A 107 -3.72 14.91 1.17
CA GLY A 107 -2.91 13.74 0.85
C GLY A 107 -3.71 12.44 0.81
N VAL A 108 -3.06 11.40 0.25
CA VAL A 108 -3.60 10.05 0.06
C VAL A 108 -4.07 9.40 1.36
N ASP A 109 -3.48 9.77 2.50
CA ASP A 109 -3.80 9.26 3.83
C ASP A 109 -5.22 9.64 4.31
N LEU A 110 -5.80 10.70 3.74
CA LEU A 110 -7.14 11.16 4.05
C LEU A 110 -8.21 10.61 3.10
N LEU A 111 -7.84 10.09 1.93
CA LEU A 111 -8.78 9.62 0.91
C LEU A 111 -9.86 8.66 1.45
N PRO A 112 -9.53 7.62 2.24
CA PRO A 112 -10.54 6.67 2.72
C PRO A 112 -11.53 7.28 3.72
N LYS A 113 -11.23 8.47 4.27
CA LYS A 113 -12.10 9.20 5.19
C LYS A 113 -12.91 10.29 4.49
N ILE A 114 -12.46 10.73 3.32
CA ILE A 114 -13.11 11.77 2.52
C ILE A 114 -14.22 11.16 1.67
N PHE A 115 -13.90 10.06 0.96
CA PHE A 115 -14.86 9.39 0.09
C PHE A 115 -15.71 8.41 0.88
N LEU A 116 -17.02 8.38 0.59
CA LEU A 116 -18.00 7.59 1.32
C LEU A 116 -18.01 6.09 0.93
N GLY A 117 -17.15 5.68 -0.02
CA GLY A 117 -16.92 4.27 -0.39
C GLY A 117 -18.19 3.57 -0.89
N GLU A 118 -18.41 2.31 -0.47
CA GLU A 118 -19.60 1.50 -0.81
C GLU A 118 -20.94 2.15 -0.39
N GLY A 119 -20.91 3.08 0.58
CA GLY A 119 -22.08 3.86 0.99
C GLY A 119 -22.25 5.19 0.25
N GLY A 120 -21.32 5.56 -0.62
CA GLY A 120 -21.30 6.81 -1.39
C GLY A 120 -21.78 6.64 -2.83
N GLY A 121 -22.18 7.74 -3.45
CA GLY A 121 -22.54 7.76 -4.87
C GLY A 121 -21.37 7.99 -5.83
N ARG A 122 -21.46 7.38 -7.02
CA ARG A 122 -20.66 7.71 -8.22
C ARG A 122 -21.62 7.98 -9.38
N LYS A 123 -21.43 9.08 -10.11
CA LYS A 123 -22.22 9.39 -11.32
C LYS A 123 -21.29 9.80 -12.46
N ALA A 124 -21.27 9.03 -13.54
CA ALA A 124 -20.55 9.39 -14.75
C ALA A 124 -21.42 10.28 -15.66
N PHE A 125 -20.79 11.18 -16.40
CA PHE A 125 -21.44 11.92 -17.49
C PHE A 125 -21.41 11.05 -18.76
N GLU A 126 -22.51 11.04 -19.53
CA GLU A 126 -22.62 10.18 -20.72
C GLU A 126 -21.71 10.65 -21.88
N ASP A 127 -21.58 11.97 -22.07
CA ASP A 127 -20.91 12.56 -23.24
C ASP A 127 -19.46 13.02 -22.97
N CYS A 128 -18.92 12.79 -21.77
CA CYS A 128 -17.56 13.22 -21.43
C CYS A 128 -16.95 12.37 -20.32
N ASN A 129 -15.62 12.43 -20.18
CA ASN A 129 -14.88 11.66 -19.18
C ASN A 129 -14.95 12.28 -17.78
N LEU A 130 -16.09 12.89 -17.43
CA LEU A 130 -16.33 13.48 -16.12
C LEU A 130 -17.08 12.50 -15.22
N VAL A 131 -16.72 12.49 -13.95
CA VAL A 131 -17.33 11.68 -12.91
C VAL A 131 -17.53 12.53 -11.66
N LEU A 132 -18.70 12.41 -11.06
CA LEU A 132 -19.00 12.92 -9.73
C LEU A 132 -18.76 11.81 -8.71
N LEU A 133 -17.98 12.12 -7.68
CA LEU A 133 -17.74 11.26 -6.54
C LEU A 133 -18.31 11.89 -5.27
N ASP A 134 -19.04 11.10 -4.50
CA ASP A 134 -19.63 11.53 -3.25
C ASP A 134 -18.60 11.54 -2.11
N SER A 135 -18.60 12.62 -1.34
CA SER A 135 -17.63 12.84 -0.26
C SER A 135 -18.29 13.49 0.94
N ILE A 136 -17.62 13.44 2.09
CA ILE A 136 -18.07 14.13 3.30
C ILE A 136 -18.26 15.65 3.10
N PHE A 137 -17.57 16.25 2.12
CA PHE A 137 -17.64 17.70 1.86
C PHE A 137 -18.73 18.07 0.86
N GLY A 138 -19.40 17.09 0.23
CA GLY A 138 -20.26 17.25 -0.93
C GLY A 138 -19.70 16.52 -2.15
N TRP A 139 -20.38 16.63 -3.29
CA TRP A 139 -19.97 15.96 -4.52
C TRP A 139 -18.76 16.64 -5.15
N ILE A 140 -17.76 15.85 -5.53
CA ILE A 140 -16.53 16.31 -6.17
C ILE A 140 -16.58 15.93 -7.64
N LEU A 141 -16.36 16.89 -8.53
CA LEU A 141 -16.23 16.66 -9.97
C LEU A 141 -14.79 16.32 -10.32
N MET A 142 -14.60 15.26 -11.09
CA MET A 142 -13.30 14.74 -11.49
C MET A 142 -13.32 14.26 -12.94
N GLY A 143 -12.14 14.14 -13.55
CA GLY A 143 -11.97 13.62 -14.90
C GLY A 143 -11.66 14.71 -15.94
N SER A 144 -11.74 14.37 -17.22
CA SER A 144 -11.28 15.23 -18.31
C SER A 144 -12.42 15.56 -19.28
N ILE A 145 -12.31 16.72 -19.92
CA ILE A 145 -13.18 17.11 -21.03
C ILE A 145 -12.33 17.02 -22.30
N VAL A 146 -12.79 16.23 -23.27
CA VAL A 146 -12.11 16.08 -24.56
C VAL A 146 -12.40 17.29 -25.45
N ASP A 147 -11.37 17.74 -26.17
CA ASP A 147 -11.24 19.02 -26.91
C ASP A 147 -12.36 19.43 -27.89
N SER A 148 -13.28 18.53 -28.26
CA SER A 148 -14.32 18.84 -29.26
C SER A 148 -15.27 19.98 -28.85
N PHE A 149 -15.28 20.38 -27.58
CA PHE A 149 -16.14 21.43 -27.06
C PHE A 149 -15.45 22.79 -26.81
N LEU A 150 -14.11 22.87 -26.75
CA LEU A 150 -13.41 24.05 -26.18
C LEU A 150 -12.32 24.68 -27.06
N GLY A 151 -11.87 24.04 -28.14
CA GLY A 151 -10.89 24.65 -29.07
C GLY A 151 -9.54 25.04 -28.44
N VAL A 152 -9.22 24.50 -27.27
CA VAL A 152 -8.01 24.72 -26.46
C VAL A 152 -7.49 23.33 -26.06
N PRO A 153 -6.16 23.07 -26.04
CA PRO A 153 -5.60 21.75 -25.75
C PRO A 153 -6.07 21.15 -24.41
N PRO A 154 -6.03 19.81 -24.26
CA PRO A 154 -6.71 19.10 -23.19
C PRO A 154 -6.19 19.55 -21.83
N CYS A 155 -7.14 19.99 -21.01
CA CYS A 155 -6.91 20.47 -19.67
C CYS A 155 -7.11 19.30 -18.69
N GLU A 156 -6.01 18.75 -18.19
CA GLU A 156 -6.03 17.61 -17.27
C GLU A 156 -6.61 18.03 -15.91
N ALA A 157 -7.77 17.47 -15.56
CA ALA A 157 -8.16 17.28 -14.17
C ALA A 157 -7.88 15.81 -13.81
N SER A 158 -6.87 15.62 -12.96
CA SER A 158 -6.39 14.31 -12.54
C SER A 158 -7.37 13.66 -11.56
N LEU A 159 -8.10 12.65 -12.02
CA LEU A 159 -8.35 11.44 -11.25
C LEU A 159 -8.55 10.26 -12.22
N CYS A 160 -7.74 9.22 -12.08
CA CYS A 160 -7.94 7.94 -12.75
C CYS A 160 -9.11 7.22 -12.07
N VAL A 161 -10.30 7.26 -12.67
CA VAL A 161 -11.40 6.39 -12.29
C VAL A 161 -11.12 5.06 -12.97
N VAL A 162 -10.55 4.12 -12.24
CA VAL A 162 -10.51 2.72 -12.66
C VAL A 162 -11.95 2.24 -12.50
N GLU A 163 -12.66 2.00 -13.62
CA GLU A 163 -13.87 1.17 -13.59
C GLU A 163 -13.53 -0.16 -12.89
N GLU A 164 -14.49 -0.88 -12.33
CA GLU A 164 -14.27 -2.24 -11.81
C GLU A 164 -13.94 -3.20 -12.96
N LEU A 165 -12.77 -3.00 -13.56
CA LEU A 165 -12.14 -3.90 -14.48
C LEU A 165 -11.48 -5.00 -13.64
N PRO A 166 -11.46 -6.23 -14.15
CA PRO A 166 -10.69 -7.31 -13.53
C PRO A 166 -9.25 -6.82 -13.34
N LEU A 167 -8.87 -6.67 -12.07
CA LEU A 167 -7.57 -6.15 -11.68
C LEU A 167 -6.51 -7.21 -11.96
N VAL A 168 -5.65 -6.94 -12.93
CA VAL A 168 -4.50 -7.78 -13.27
C VAL A 168 -3.23 -7.03 -12.91
N THR A 169 -2.34 -7.68 -12.17
CA THR A 169 -1.05 -7.11 -11.74
C THR A 169 0.11 -7.81 -12.41
N ARG A 170 1.12 -7.06 -12.81
CA ARG A 170 2.32 -7.59 -13.48
C ARG A 170 3.61 -7.09 -12.84
N THR A 171 4.64 -7.92 -12.86
CA THR A 171 6.00 -7.54 -12.47
C THR A 171 7.02 -8.31 -13.28
N ASP A 172 8.12 -7.65 -13.62
CA ASP A 172 9.27 -8.23 -14.30
C ASP A 172 10.35 -8.79 -13.35
N SER A 173 10.15 -8.62 -12.05
CA SER A 173 11.13 -9.03 -11.04
C SER A 173 10.89 -10.47 -10.59
N ASN A 174 11.72 -11.37 -11.13
CA ASN A 174 11.75 -12.78 -10.69
C ASN A 174 12.03 -12.94 -9.18
N ILE A 175 12.78 -12.02 -8.58
CA ILE A 175 13.03 -12.01 -7.12
C ILE A 175 11.74 -11.67 -6.37
N VAL A 176 11.02 -10.63 -6.79
CA VAL A 176 9.74 -10.24 -6.16
C VAL A 176 8.70 -11.34 -6.32
N LEU A 177 8.55 -11.91 -7.52
CA LEU A 177 7.66 -13.06 -7.73
C LEU A 177 8.03 -14.25 -6.83
N SER A 178 9.32 -14.51 -6.65
CA SER A 178 9.79 -15.57 -5.76
C SER A 178 9.51 -15.27 -4.29
N TRP A 179 9.64 -14.01 -3.84
CA TRP A 179 9.23 -13.58 -2.50
C TRP A 179 7.73 -13.74 -2.29
N LEU A 180 6.91 -13.33 -3.26
CA LEU A 180 5.45 -13.41 -3.19
C LEU A 180 4.94 -14.86 -3.10
N ASN A 181 5.64 -15.80 -3.74
CA ASN A 181 5.37 -17.23 -3.67
C ASN A 181 6.03 -17.93 -2.46
N THR A 182 6.79 -17.20 -1.64
CA THR A 182 7.43 -17.73 -0.43
C THR A 182 6.61 -17.36 0.81
N PRO A 183 6.32 -18.30 1.74
CA PRO A 183 5.64 -17.97 2.98
C PRO A 183 6.36 -16.86 3.75
N ALA A 184 5.64 -15.77 4.09
CA ALA A 184 6.22 -14.55 4.65
C ALA A 184 7.10 -14.81 5.90
N TYR A 185 6.74 -15.80 6.73
CA TYR A 185 7.52 -16.14 7.93
C TYR A 185 8.95 -16.61 7.62
N LYS A 186 9.25 -17.09 6.40
CA LYS A 186 10.60 -17.49 5.95
C LYS A 186 11.46 -16.32 5.51
N LEU A 187 10.86 -15.15 5.27
CA LEU A 187 11.55 -13.94 4.81
C LEU A 187 11.91 -13.04 6.01
N LYS A 188 12.95 -12.22 5.86
CA LYS A 188 13.32 -11.19 6.85
C LYS A 188 12.17 -10.19 7.01
N ILE A 189 12.05 -9.61 8.20
CA ILE A 189 10.89 -8.83 8.65
C ILE A 189 10.46 -7.76 7.63
N PHE A 190 11.42 -7.01 7.08
CA PHE A 190 11.13 -5.94 6.12
C PHE A 190 10.44 -6.43 4.83
N VAL A 191 10.90 -7.55 4.27
CA VAL A 191 10.31 -8.16 3.07
C VAL A 191 9.03 -8.93 3.45
N ALA A 192 9.04 -9.65 4.57
CA ALA A 192 7.89 -10.41 5.07
C ALA A 192 6.64 -9.53 5.26
N ASN A 193 6.79 -8.35 5.87
CA ASN A 193 5.67 -7.44 6.10
C ASN A 193 5.05 -6.96 4.77
N ARG A 194 5.89 -6.62 3.78
CA ARG A 194 5.41 -6.21 2.45
C ARG A 194 4.76 -7.35 1.69
N VAL A 195 5.37 -8.52 1.69
CA VAL A 195 4.81 -9.73 1.04
C VAL A 195 3.46 -10.09 1.65
N SER A 196 3.30 -9.99 2.98
CA SER A 196 2.00 -10.23 3.64
C SER A 196 0.95 -9.25 3.12
N MET A 197 1.24 -7.94 3.15
CA MET A 197 0.32 -6.92 2.65
C MET A 197 -0.05 -7.16 1.18
N ILE A 198 0.92 -7.42 0.31
CA ILE A 198 0.67 -7.65 -1.12
C ILE A 198 -0.17 -8.93 -1.32
N ASN A 199 0.06 -9.99 -0.52
CA ASN A 199 -0.76 -11.21 -0.55
C ASN A 199 -2.20 -10.99 -0.05
N ASP A 200 -2.41 -10.10 0.90
CA ASP A 200 -3.75 -9.78 1.42
C ASP A 200 -4.60 -9.02 0.38
N TYR A 201 -3.98 -8.13 -0.40
CA TYR A 201 -4.69 -7.30 -1.39
C TYR A 201 -4.69 -7.85 -2.82
N PHE A 202 -3.66 -8.61 -3.21
CA PHE A 202 -3.48 -9.07 -4.58
C PHE A 202 -3.20 -10.58 -4.58
N PRO A 203 -4.18 -11.49 -4.67
CA PRO A 203 -3.90 -12.92 -4.63
C PRO A 203 -3.07 -13.41 -5.83
N CYS A 204 -2.41 -14.56 -5.73
CA CYS A 204 -1.62 -15.11 -6.84
C CYS A 204 -2.41 -15.36 -8.13
N SER A 205 -3.74 -15.47 -8.06
CA SER A 205 -4.60 -15.65 -9.23
C SER A 205 -4.61 -14.46 -10.18
N ILE A 206 -4.23 -13.27 -9.71
CA ILE A 206 -4.24 -12.03 -10.51
C ILE A 206 -2.84 -11.49 -10.81
N ARG A 207 -1.81 -12.30 -10.57
CA ARG A 207 -0.41 -11.90 -10.69
C ARG A 207 0.24 -12.61 -11.86
N HIS A 208 0.81 -11.83 -12.77
CA HIS A 208 1.49 -12.37 -13.93
C HIS A 208 2.92 -11.81 -14.01
N TYR A 209 3.80 -12.59 -14.62
CA TYR A 209 5.10 -12.10 -15.02
C TYR A 209 4.95 -11.26 -16.30
N ILE A 210 5.80 -10.25 -16.45
CA ILE A 210 6.00 -9.55 -17.72
C ILE A 210 7.51 -9.44 -17.99
N ASN A 211 7.92 -9.59 -19.24
CA ASN A 211 9.31 -9.38 -19.59
C ASN A 211 9.68 -7.89 -19.40
N SER A 212 10.86 -7.58 -18.85
CA SER A 212 11.27 -6.18 -18.61
C SER A 212 11.23 -5.31 -19.88
N VAL A 213 11.44 -5.89 -21.06
CA VAL A 213 11.38 -5.17 -22.35
C VAL A 213 9.95 -4.75 -22.71
N GLN A 214 8.95 -5.42 -22.14
CA GLN A 214 7.53 -5.18 -22.37
C GLN A 214 6.85 -4.52 -21.16
N ASP A 215 7.59 -4.18 -20.10
CA ASP A 215 7.03 -3.56 -18.90
C ASP A 215 6.93 -2.02 -19.07
N PRO A 216 5.73 -1.45 -19.23
CA PRO A 216 5.56 0.00 -19.32
C PRO A 216 5.98 0.71 -18.03
N ALA A 217 5.95 0.05 -16.87
CA ALA A 217 6.35 0.66 -15.60
C ALA A 217 7.86 0.97 -15.58
N ASP A 218 8.66 0.24 -16.36
CA ASP A 218 10.11 0.43 -16.45
C ASP A 218 10.48 1.75 -17.13
N CYS A 219 9.63 2.25 -18.04
CA CYS A 219 9.74 3.58 -18.62
C CYS A 219 9.72 4.68 -17.55
N ALA A 220 8.81 4.57 -16.58
CA ALA A 220 8.67 5.54 -15.50
C ALA A 220 9.78 5.37 -14.44
N SER A 221 10.14 4.13 -14.10
CA SER A 221 11.09 3.82 -13.03
C SER A 221 12.55 4.15 -13.40
N ARG A 222 12.95 3.88 -14.65
CA ARG A 222 14.30 4.17 -15.18
C ARG A 222 14.46 5.60 -15.67
N GLY A 223 13.34 6.28 -15.92
CA GLY A 223 13.27 7.63 -16.43
C GLY A 223 13.34 7.69 -17.96
N ILE A 224 12.44 8.48 -18.54
CA ILE A 224 12.43 8.84 -19.95
C ILE A 224 12.53 10.35 -20.06
N PHE A 225 13.36 10.84 -20.97
CA PHE A 225 13.43 12.28 -21.22
C PHE A 225 12.10 12.77 -21.80
N PRO A 226 11.58 13.94 -21.38
CA PRO A 226 10.30 14.46 -21.86
C PRO A 226 10.18 14.55 -23.38
N ARG A 227 11.30 14.76 -24.07
CA ARG A 227 11.37 14.81 -25.54
C ARG A 227 11.21 13.45 -26.21
N GLN A 228 11.62 12.37 -25.54
CA GLN A 228 11.50 11.00 -26.06
C GLN A 228 10.15 10.38 -25.73
N LEU A 229 9.46 10.91 -24.72
CA LEU A 229 8.18 10.36 -24.26
C LEU A 229 7.15 10.21 -25.39
N PRO A 230 6.91 11.19 -26.30
CA PRO A 230 5.94 11.03 -27.38
C PRO A 230 6.25 9.86 -28.33
N ASP A 231 7.53 9.51 -28.48
CA ASP A 231 8.00 8.46 -29.38
C ASP A 231 8.05 7.08 -28.69
N THR A 232 7.91 7.01 -27.36
CA THR A 232 7.94 5.76 -26.60
C THR A 232 6.60 5.05 -26.67
N THR A 233 6.41 4.24 -27.70
CA THR A 233 5.19 3.44 -27.90
C THR A 233 4.85 2.56 -26.70
N LEU A 234 5.86 1.97 -26.04
CA LEU A 234 5.66 1.11 -24.86
C LEU A 234 4.98 1.84 -23.68
N PHE A 235 5.18 3.15 -23.53
CA PHE A 235 4.56 3.90 -22.44
C PHE A 235 3.09 4.25 -22.72
N TRP A 236 2.76 4.51 -23.99
CA TRP A 236 1.43 4.97 -24.40
C TRP A 236 0.51 3.86 -24.89
N LYS A 237 1.06 2.76 -25.38
CA LYS A 237 0.31 1.58 -25.82
C LYS A 237 0.55 0.42 -24.87
N GLU A 238 -0.53 -0.30 -24.60
CA GLU A 238 -0.46 -1.61 -23.97
C GLU A 238 0.30 -2.59 -24.88
N PRO A 239 1.04 -3.56 -24.32
CA PRO A 239 1.61 -4.65 -25.09
C PRO A 239 0.54 -5.42 -25.87
N ASP A 240 0.80 -5.75 -27.12
CA ASP A 240 -0.18 -6.37 -28.03
C ASP A 240 -0.82 -7.67 -27.46
N PHE A 241 -0.09 -8.40 -26.62
CA PHE A 241 -0.61 -9.63 -26.01
C PHE A 241 -1.70 -9.39 -24.96
N LEU A 242 -1.87 -8.15 -24.47
CA LEU A 242 -2.95 -7.77 -23.55
C LEU A 242 -4.32 -7.74 -24.21
N GLU A 243 -4.36 -7.54 -25.53
CA GLU A 243 -5.59 -7.62 -26.31
C GLU A 243 -6.03 -9.08 -26.55
N LEU A 244 -5.16 -10.05 -26.26
CA LEU A 244 -5.44 -11.48 -26.40
C LEU A 244 -6.09 -12.04 -25.12
N SER A 245 -6.78 -13.18 -25.25
CA SER A 245 -7.31 -13.90 -24.10
C SER A 245 -6.18 -14.35 -23.16
N GLU A 246 -6.46 -14.44 -21.85
CA GLU A 246 -5.45 -14.81 -20.85
C GLU A 246 -4.73 -16.12 -21.16
N ASP A 247 -5.43 -17.08 -21.79
CA ASP A 247 -4.88 -18.37 -22.23
C ASP A 247 -3.77 -18.24 -23.29
N GLN A 248 -3.72 -17.12 -24.00
CA GLN A 248 -2.75 -16.81 -25.05
C GLN A 248 -1.63 -15.90 -24.58
N TRP A 249 -1.65 -15.50 -23.31
CA TRP A 249 -0.59 -14.68 -22.75
C TRP A 249 0.73 -15.46 -22.72
N PRO A 250 1.88 -14.78 -22.86
CA PRO A 250 3.17 -15.42 -22.79
C PRO A 250 3.37 -16.05 -21.40
N VAL A 251 3.22 -17.37 -21.32
CA VAL A 251 3.59 -18.15 -20.14
C VAL A 251 5.10 -18.35 -20.21
N GLU A 252 5.87 -17.34 -19.80
CA GLU A 252 7.29 -17.59 -19.55
C GLU A 252 7.40 -18.56 -18.36
N ASN A 253 8.17 -19.63 -18.55
CA ASN A 253 8.54 -20.53 -17.47
C ASN A 253 9.16 -19.69 -16.37
N VAL A 254 8.39 -19.42 -15.30
CA VAL A 254 8.85 -18.76 -14.09
C VAL A 254 10.13 -19.47 -13.70
N TRP A 255 11.27 -18.81 -13.90
CA TRP A 255 12.55 -19.33 -13.50
C TRP A 255 12.41 -19.51 -12.00
N LYS A 256 12.18 -20.74 -11.55
CA LYS A 256 12.07 -21.07 -10.13
C LYS A 256 13.44 -20.77 -9.57
N LEU A 257 13.61 -19.54 -9.10
CA LEU A 257 14.82 -19.12 -8.44
C LEU A 257 15.02 -20.15 -7.32
N ASN A 258 16.17 -20.81 -7.31
CA ASN A 258 16.44 -21.79 -6.28
C ASN A 258 16.26 -21.06 -4.94
N LEU A 259 15.37 -21.56 -4.07
CA LEU A 259 15.06 -20.91 -2.80
C LEU A 259 16.35 -20.57 -2.04
N SER A 260 17.40 -21.40 -2.12
CA SER A 260 18.68 -21.13 -1.46
C SER A 260 19.40 -19.85 -1.94
N LEU A 261 19.08 -19.35 -3.12
CA LEU A 261 19.65 -18.13 -3.73
C LEU A 261 18.74 -16.91 -3.56
N LEU A 262 17.53 -17.07 -3.00
CA LEU A 262 16.58 -15.98 -2.82
C LEU A 262 17.11 -15.02 -1.74
N PRO A 263 17.41 -13.75 -2.07
CA PRO A 263 17.84 -12.78 -1.07
C PRO A 263 16.76 -12.60 -0.01
N GLU A 264 17.15 -12.09 1.16
CA GLU A 264 16.24 -11.77 2.25
C GLU A 264 15.48 -12.96 2.87
N LEU A 265 15.84 -14.20 2.53
CA LEU A 265 15.47 -15.34 3.36
C LEU A 265 16.09 -15.20 4.75
N LYS A 266 15.31 -15.56 5.78
CA LYS A 266 15.87 -15.77 7.10
C LYS A 266 16.91 -16.89 6.98
N PRO A 267 18.12 -16.71 7.55
CA PRO A 267 19.03 -17.84 7.64
C PRO A 267 18.29 -18.97 8.33
N VAL A 268 18.40 -20.17 7.77
CA VAL A 268 18.02 -21.37 8.50
C VAL A 268 19.03 -21.46 9.63
N ASN A 269 18.72 -20.81 10.75
CA ASN A 269 19.34 -21.11 12.03
C ASN A 269 18.78 -22.48 12.43
N SER A 270 19.16 -23.52 11.68
CA SER A 270 19.25 -24.83 12.27
C SER A 270 20.24 -24.63 13.39
N MET A 271 19.75 -24.56 14.62
CA MET A 271 20.56 -24.92 15.75
C MET A 271 20.94 -26.37 15.50
N MET A 272 22.03 -26.59 14.77
CA MET A 272 22.76 -27.84 14.87
C MET A 272 23.38 -27.75 16.25
N GLY A 273 22.57 -28.09 17.26
CA GLY A 273 23.10 -28.44 18.54
C GLY A 273 24.11 -29.52 18.22
N LEU A 274 25.39 -29.22 18.40
CA LEU A 274 26.36 -30.27 18.62
C LEU A 274 25.87 -30.95 19.88
N VAL A 275 24.99 -31.94 19.72
CA VAL A 275 24.86 -33.00 20.70
C VAL A 275 26.20 -33.68 20.60
N GLN A 276 27.20 -33.15 21.33
CA GLN A 276 28.17 -34.04 21.93
C GLN A 276 27.28 -35.03 22.67
N GLN A 277 27.14 -36.23 22.10
CA GLN A 277 26.75 -37.36 22.91
C GLN A 277 27.85 -37.47 23.95
N GLU A 278 27.72 -36.77 25.08
CA GLU A 278 28.42 -37.20 26.27
C GLU A 278 28.02 -38.65 26.44
N ASN A 279 29.00 -39.54 26.31
CA ASN A 279 28.79 -40.96 26.39
C ASN A 279 28.06 -41.22 27.72
N PHE A 280 26.88 -41.83 27.65
CA PHE A 280 26.06 -42.15 28.81
C PHE A 280 26.89 -42.87 29.90
N LEU A 281 27.90 -43.65 29.49
CA LEU A 281 28.88 -44.30 30.37
C LEU A 281 29.69 -43.29 31.22
N ILE A 282 30.16 -42.18 30.64
CA ILE A 282 30.91 -41.13 31.36
C ILE A 282 30.02 -40.43 32.38
N TRP A 283 28.74 -40.23 32.05
CA TRP A 283 27.78 -39.68 33.00
C TRP A 283 27.53 -40.63 34.19
N MET A 284 27.45 -41.93 33.94
CA MET A 284 27.26 -42.95 34.99
C MET A 284 28.44 -43.04 35.95
N ASP A 285 29.68 -42.83 35.47
CA ASP A 285 30.90 -42.91 36.28
C ASP A 285 30.99 -41.82 37.37
N ARG A 286 30.16 -40.76 37.26
CA ARG A 286 30.04 -39.71 38.29
C ARG A 286 29.35 -40.17 39.58
N PHE A 287 28.75 -41.36 39.60
CA PHE A 287 28.01 -41.87 40.75
C PHE A 287 28.77 -42.98 41.48
N SER A 288 29.13 -42.71 42.73
CA SER A 288 29.76 -43.70 43.62
C SER A 288 28.81 -44.77 44.17
N SER A 289 27.54 -44.78 43.75
CA SER A 289 26.53 -45.74 44.21
C SER A 289 25.48 -45.98 43.13
N TYR A 290 25.25 -47.25 42.80
CA TYR A 290 24.22 -47.69 41.85
C TYR A 290 22.82 -47.16 42.23
N VAL A 291 22.47 -47.15 43.52
CA VAL A 291 21.17 -46.65 43.99
C VAL A 291 21.01 -45.15 43.75
N LYS A 292 22.09 -44.36 43.87
CA LYS A 292 22.06 -42.92 43.58
C LYS A 292 21.87 -42.67 42.07
N LEU A 293 22.58 -43.42 41.24
CA LEU A 293 22.44 -43.38 39.78
C LEU A 293 21.01 -43.66 39.35
N VAL A 294 20.43 -44.77 39.82
CA VAL A 294 19.04 -45.17 39.48
C VAL A 294 18.04 -44.10 39.90
N ARG A 295 18.19 -43.52 41.10
CA ARG A 295 17.30 -42.45 41.58
C ARG A 295 17.42 -41.19 40.73
N SER A 296 18.63 -40.73 40.45
CA SER A 296 18.86 -39.56 39.59
C SER A 296 18.28 -39.77 38.19
N PHE A 297 18.47 -40.95 37.60
CA PHE A 297 17.90 -41.28 36.30
C PHE A 297 16.36 -41.34 36.32
N ALA A 298 15.76 -41.89 37.38
CA ALA A 298 14.31 -41.88 37.56
C ALA A 298 13.72 -40.46 37.67
N TYR A 299 14.43 -39.52 38.31
CA TYR A 299 14.00 -38.11 38.35
C TYR A 299 14.06 -37.45 36.97
N VAL A 300 15.10 -37.72 36.18
CA VAL A 300 15.21 -37.22 34.79
C VAL A 300 14.04 -37.75 33.94
N LEU A 301 13.75 -39.05 34.02
CA LEU A 301 12.62 -39.65 33.29
C LEU A 301 11.28 -39.06 33.74
N ARG A 302 11.08 -38.86 35.06
CA ARG A 302 9.86 -38.25 35.61
C ARG A 302 9.69 -36.80 35.17
N PHE A 303 10.78 -36.04 35.06
CA PHE A 303 10.78 -34.68 34.53
C PHE A 303 10.42 -34.64 33.04
N ILE A 304 11.02 -35.51 32.22
CA ILE A 304 10.70 -35.62 30.80
C ILE A 304 9.22 -35.98 30.59
N ALA A 305 8.69 -36.95 31.35
CA ALA A 305 7.29 -37.34 31.29
C ALA A 305 6.36 -36.17 31.68
N SER A 306 6.77 -35.34 32.65
CA SER A 306 6.02 -34.14 33.05
C SER A 306 5.98 -33.08 31.95
N ILE A 307 7.07 -32.89 31.20
CA ILE A 307 7.11 -31.95 30.06
C ILE A 307 6.27 -32.46 28.89
N LYS A 308 6.26 -33.78 28.66
CA LYS A 308 5.48 -34.41 27.60
C LYS A 308 3.98 -34.50 27.88
N GLY A 309 3.52 -34.05 29.05
CA GLY A 309 2.10 -34.03 29.42
C GLY A 309 1.49 -35.42 29.62
N GLU A 310 2.30 -36.45 29.88
CA GLU A 310 1.79 -37.80 30.10
C GLU A 310 1.02 -37.87 31.43
N PRO A 311 -0.21 -38.41 31.46
CA PRO A 311 -1.02 -38.48 32.67
C PRO A 311 -0.35 -39.38 33.71
N ARG A 312 -0.25 -38.90 34.96
CA ARG A 312 0.25 -39.69 36.09
C ARG A 312 -0.68 -40.88 36.34
N GLN A 313 -0.27 -42.10 35.96
CA GLN A 313 -0.94 -43.30 36.43
C GLN A 313 -0.61 -43.53 37.92
N ASN A 314 -1.48 -43.03 38.80
CA ASN A 314 -1.48 -43.39 40.21
C ASN A 314 -2.15 -44.77 40.40
N ASN A 315 -1.46 -45.84 40.01
CA ASN A 315 -1.90 -47.19 40.38
C ASN A 315 -1.37 -47.52 41.78
N PHE A 316 -2.19 -47.23 42.80
CA PHE A 316 -2.01 -47.82 44.12
C PHE A 316 -2.53 -49.25 44.11
N VAL A 317 -1.63 -50.23 44.18
CA VAL A 317 -1.99 -51.61 44.52
C VAL A 317 -1.91 -51.74 46.04
N ILE A 318 -3.05 -51.81 46.71
CA ILE A 318 -3.12 -52.23 48.11
C ILE A 318 -3.08 -53.76 48.10
N SER A 319 -1.92 -54.34 48.37
CA SER A 319 -1.79 -55.76 48.68
C SER A 319 -1.82 -55.95 50.19
N GLY A 320 -2.89 -56.53 50.73
CA GLY A 320 -2.88 -57.06 52.10
C GLY A 320 -4.23 -57.14 52.79
N PHE A 321 -5.09 -58.07 52.37
CA PHE A 321 -5.97 -58.75 53.32
C PHE A 321 -5.27 -60.05 53.72
N LYS A 322 -4.93 -60.17 55.01
CA LYS A 322 -4.78 -61.46 55.69
C LYS A 322 -5.93 -61.54 56.70
N LEU A 323 -6.53 -62.73 56.75
CA LEU A 323 -7.62 -63.15 57.64
C LEU A 323 -7.49 -62.58 59.07
#